data_AF-A0A8B6Y3C9-F1
#
_entry.id   AF-A0A8B6Y3C9-F1
#
_cell.length_a   1.000
_cell.length_b   1.000
_cell.length_c   1.000
_cell.angle_alpha   90.00
_cell.angle_beta   90.00
_cell.angle_gamma   90.00
#
_symmetry.space_group_name_H-M   'P 1'
#
loop_
_entity.id
_entity.type
_entity.pdbx_description
1 polymer ?
#
loop_
_entity_poly.entity_id
_entity_poly.type
_entity_poly.pdbx_seq_one_letter_code
_entity_poly.pdbx_strand_id
1 'polypeptide(L)'
;VSLTEILNECKSCRSSLLLHSVLSAFQPKYIANRALEFINYIKESEDNGYSKHLLYKLLGVILCSEKPLEEEKILLLNEVWKVVMKIKEPAKYISCAEVWIEYPLKYLSAQEVNILLGNIIKNMMPDHSFENHYTELLSILSKVVFTIEDFNMVITMNNFFPFLDMFQKESIKVEASKIVMNGFIKSNSVLSDPAKINSLMLICKTMHNSVSELSLDDDKRIIGNLISSFVLTVTYERDFEKQLEFYVDARASFSNMDTVLIVLIQCVNRLAVQTQQVVKGNHTQKTAAFIRACMAYCFITIPSLMDIFARLKLYLLVGQTALSNQAVGQGNSKYITSIFFNI
;
A
#
# COMPACT_ATOMS: atom_id res chain seq x y z
N VAL A 1 -16.13 40.25 -21.35
CA VAL A 1 -15.85 39.40 -22.53
C VAL A 1 -16.34 38.01 -22.21
N SER A 2 -17.26 37.47 -23.00
CA SER A 2 -17.83 36.14 -22.77
C SER A 2 -16.79 35.06 -23.10
N LEU A 3 -16.81 33.93 -22.38
CA LEU A 3 -15.95 32.77 -22.68
C LEU A 3 -16.06 32.36 -24.16
N THR A 4 -17.26 32.49 -24.73
CA THR A 4 -17.57 32.22 -26.14
C THR A 4 -16.83 33.13 -27.13
N GLU A 5 -16.67 34.42 -26.83
CA GLU A 5 -15.93 35.36 -27.69
C GLU A 5 -14.44 35.02 -27.70
N ILE A 6 -13.86 34.75 -26.53
CA ILE A 6 -12.44 34.38 -26.40
C ILE A 6 -12.16 33.00 -27.03
N LEU A 7 -13.08 32.04 -26.90
CA LEU A 7 -12.96 30.74 -27.57
C LEU A 7 -13.01 30.86 -29.10
N ASN A 8 -13.79 31.80 -29.63
CA ASN A 8 -13.80 32.09 -31.07
C ASN A 8 -12.50 32.76 -31.55
N GLU A 9 -11.89 33.64 -30.74
CA GLU A 9 -10.55 34.17 -31.03
C GLU A 9 -9.44 33.11 -30.90
N CYS A 10 -9.58 32.15 -29.97
CA CYS A 10 -8.67 31.00 -29.87
C CYS A 10 -8.73 30.11 -31.11
N LYS A 11 -9.91 29.92 -31.72
CA LYS A 11 -10.05 29.20 -32.99
C LYS A 11 -9.29 29.87 -34.14
N SER A 12 -9.28 31.21 -34.18
CA SER A 12 -8.57 31.95 -35.23
C SER A 12 -7.05 32.01 -35.02
N CYS A 13 -6.58 32.11 -33.77
CA CYS A 13 -5.15 32.31 -33.49
C CYS A 13 -4.37 31.02 -33.24
N ARG A 14 -5.02 29.88 -32.94
CA ARG A 14 -4.40 28.57 -32.64
C ARG A 14 -3.27 28.60 -31.60
N SER A 15 -3.19 29.64 -30.78
CA SER A 15 -2.07 29.84 -29.85
C SER A 15 -2.26 29.02 -28.57
N SER A 16 -1.28 28.16 -28.27
CA SER A 16 -1.23 27.38 -27.03
C SER A 16 -1.12 28.25 -25.77
N LEU A 17 -0.51 29.43 -25.85
CA LEU A 17 -0.42 30.40 -24.74
C LEU A 17 -1.78 31.05 -24.41
N LEU A 18 -2.58 31.38 -25.42
CA LEU A 18 -3.94 31.88 -25.20
C LEU A 18 -4.80 30.81 -24.54
N LEU A 19 -4.72 29.56 -25.00
CA LEU A 19 -5.43 28.44 -24.36
C LEU A 19 -5.00 28.23 -22.91
N HIS A 20 -3.70 28.32 -22.61
CA HIS A 20 -3.22 28.25 -21.24
C HIS A 20 -3.80 29.36 -20.36
N SER A 21 -3.86 30.59 -20.89
CA SER A 21 -4.42 31.74 -20.19
C SER A 21 -5.91 31.56 -19.91
N VAL A 22 -6.68 31.02 -20.87
CA VAL A 22 -8.10 30.70 -20.69
C VAL A 22 -8.29 29.62 -19.64
N LEU A 23 -7.53 28.52 -19.72
CA LEU A 23 -7.64 27.43 -18.75
C LEU A 23 -7.27 27.89 -17.33
N SER A 24 -6.37 28.85 -17.19
CA SER A 24 -5.91 29.35 -15.87
C SER A 24 -6.81 30.45 -15.30
N ALA A 25 -7.43 31.29 -16.15
CA ALA A 25 -8.19 32.46 -15.70
C ALA A 25 -9.67 32.19 -15.44
N PHE A 26 -10.27 31.24 -16.16
CA PHE A 26 -11.71 30.95 -16.04
C PHE A 26 -12.03 29.98 -14.90
N GLN A 27 -13.22 30.08 -14.33
CA GLN A 27 -13.65 29.17 -13.27
C GLN A 27 -13.70 27.71 -13.80
N PRO A 28 -13.21 26.73 -13.02
CA PRO A 28 -13.17 25.32 -13.40
C PRO A 28 -14.48 24.76 -13.94
N LYS A 29 -15.62 25.18 -13.37
CA LYS A 29 -16.97 24.77 -13.79
C LYS A 29 -17.31 25.05 -15.24
N TYR A 30 -16.88 26.18 -15.79
CA TYR A 30 -17.15 26.49 -17.19
C TYR A 30 -16.29 25.66 -18.14
N ILE A 31 -15.11 25.25 -17.68
CA ILE A 31 -14.17 24.43 -18.45
C ILE A 31 -14.63 22.97 -18.42
N ALA A 32 -15.01 22.46 -17.25
CA ALA A 32 -15.48 21.07 -17.07
C ALA A 32 -16.73 20.76 -17.92
N ASN A 33 -17.67 21.72 -18.03
CA ASN A 33 -18.86 21.58 -18.86
C ASN A 33 -18.60 21.59 -20.37
N ARG A 34 -17.40 22.00 -20.81
CA ARG A 34 -17.00 22.06 -22.23
C ARG A 34 -15.68 21.34 -22.48
N ALA A 35 -15.37 20.34 -21.65
CA ALA A 35 -14.07 19.72 -21.62
C ALA A 35 -13.68 19.08 -22.97
N LEU A 36 -14.65 18.50 -23.69
CA LEU A 36 -14.44 17.95 -25.04
C LEU A 36 -14.05 19.03 -26.06
N GLU A 37 -14.67 20.21 -26.00
CA GLU A 37 -14.30 21.32 -26.88
C GLU A 37 -12.86 21.76 -26.61
N PHE A 38 -12.48 21.90 -25.33
CA PHE A 38 -11.12 22.25 -24.95
C PHE A 38 -10.10 21.23 -25.42
N ILE A 39 -10.41 19.93 -25.38
CA ILE A 39 -9.53 18.90 -25.95
C ILE A 39 -9.31 19.11 -27.44
N ASN A 40 -10.37 19.43 -28.20
CA ASN A 40 -10.25 19.70 -29.63
C ASN A 40 -9.41 20.97 -29.89
N TYR A 41 -9.61 22.04 -29.11
CA TYR A 41 -8.78 23.23 -29.22
C TYR A 41 -7.31 22.96 -28.90
N ILE A 42 -7.01 22.15 -27.89
CA ILE A 42 -5.63 21.77 -27.56
C ILE A 42 -5.01 20.95 -28.70
N LYS A 43 -5.76 20.02 -29.32
CA LYS A 43 -5.29 19.25 -30.48
C LYS A 43 -4.93 20.15 -31.66
N GLU A 44 -5.81 21.09 -32.00
CA GLU A 44 -5.69 22.01 -33.13
C GLU A 44 -4.67 23.14 -32.92
N SER A 45 -4.25 23.40 -31.67
CA SER A 45 -3.26 24.45 -31.36
C SER A 45 -1.88 24.20 -31.99
N GLU A 46 -1.12 25.26 -32.23
CA GLU A 46 0.26 25.20 -32.70
C GLU A 46 1.24 25.13 -31.50
N ASP A 47 2.30 24.32 -31.63
CA ASP A 47 3.35 24.14 -30.61
C ASP A 47 4.38 25.30 -30.66
N ASN A 48 3.90 26.54 -30.81
CA ASN A 48 4.75 27.73 -30.97
C ASN A 48 5.26 28.22 -29.61
N GLY A 49 6.23 27.49 -29.04
CA GLY A 49 6.96 27.87 -27.82
C GLY A 49 6.33 27.42 -26.49
N TYR A 50 5.06 27.01 -26.47
CA TYR A 50 4.41 26.42 -25.29
C TYR A 50 3.94 25.01 -25.58
N SER A 51 4.48 24.04 -24.85
CA SER A 51 4.28 22.63 -25.16
C SER A 51 2.88 22.14 -24.80
N LYS A 52 2.20 21.49 -25.74
CA LYS A 52 0.84 20.93 -25.56
C LYS A 52 0.66 20.05 -24.33
N HIS A 53 1.70 19.35 -23.86
CA HIS A 53 1.60 18.52 -22.66
C HIS A 53 1.18 19.33 -21.42
N LEU A 54 1.63 20.59 -21.30
CA LEU A 54 1.25 21.47 -20.19
C LEU A 54 -0.23 21.84 -20.23
N LEU A 55 -0.83 21.96 -21.41
CA LEU A 55 -2.27 22.19 -21.57
C LEU A 55 -3.06 20.96 -21.11
N TYR A 56 -2.65 19.76 -21.51
CA TYR A 56 -3.27 18.53 -21.04
C TYR A 56 -3.11 18.32 -19.54
N LYS A 57 -1.94 18.65 -18.99
CA LYS A 57 -1.70 18.62 -17.54
C LYS A 57 -2.66 19.57 -16.81
N LEU A 58 -2.75 20.83 -17.25
CA LEU A 58 -3.63 21.83 -16.65
C LEU A 58 -5.12 21.43 -16.76
N LEU A 59 -5.54 20.92 -17.92
CA LEU A 59 -6.89 20.39 -18.09
C LEU A 59 -7.18 19.25 -17.10
N GLY A 60 -6.21 18.36 -16.88
CA GLY A 60 -6.31 17.30 -15.87
C GLY A 60 -6.54 17.84 -14.46
N VAL A 61 -5.77 18.86 -14.04
CA VAL A 61 -5.94 19.52 -12.72
C VAL A 61 -7.35 20.09 -12.56
N ILE A 62 -7.85 20.77 -13.60
CA ILE A 62 -9.18 21.39 -13.60
C ILE A 62 -10.27 20.32 -13.47
N LEU A 63 -10.20 19.26 -14.28
CA LEU A 63 -11.19 18.18 -14.28
C LEU A 63 -11.13 17.33 -13.01
N CYS A 64 -9.97 17.20 -12.38
CA CYS A 64 -9.86 16.56 -11.07
C CYS A 64 -10.44 17.41 -9.95
N SER A 65 -10.56 18.73 -10.14
CA SER A 65 -11.14 19.65 -9.16
C SER A 65 -12.65 19.80 -9.33
N GLU A 66 -13.14 19.74 -10.56
CA GLU A 66 -14.55 19.93 -10.89
C GLU A 66 -15.06 18.81 -11.80
N LYS A 67 -16.20 18.23 -11.44
CA LYS A 67 -16.77 17.07 -12.11
C LYS A 67 -17.23 17.43 -13.53
N PRO A 68 -16.77 16.73 -14.59
CA PRO A 68 -17.31 16.89 -15.93
C PRO A 68 -18.69 16.21 -16.09
N LEU A 69 -19.29 16.40 -17.27
CA LEU A 69 -20.56 15.77 -17.64
C LEU A 69 -20.47 14.24 -17.54
N GLU A 70 -21.49 13.62 -16.94
CA GLU A 70 -21.47 12.19 -16.56
C GLU A 70 -21.25 11.28 -17.76
N GLU A 71 -21.90 11.57 -18.89
CA GLU A 71 -21.86 10.81 -20.13
C GLU A 71 -20.50 10.92 -20.85
N GLU A 72 -19.74 11.97 -20.56
CA GLU A 72 -18.49 12.28 -21.26
C GLU A 72 -17.24 11.75 -20.54
N LYS A 73 -17.37 11.30 -19.29
CA LYS A 73 -16.21 11.02 -18.41
C LYS A 73 -15.19 10.07 -19.03
N ILE A 74 -15.66 8.95 -19.60
CA ILE A 74 -14.80 7.92 -20.22
C ILE A 74 -14.24 8.43 -21.55
N LEU A 75 -15.05 9.12 -22.35
CA LEU A 75 -14.64 9.69 -23.63
C LEU A 75 -13.52 10.72 -23.45
N LEU A 76 -13.64 11.59 -22.44
CA LEU A 76 -12.61 12.58 -22.08
C LEU A 76 -11.27 11.91 -21.79
N LEU A 77 -11.27 10.89 -20.92
CA LEU A 77 -10.05 10.17 -20.60
C LEU A 77 -9.43 9.53 -21.85
N ASN A 78 -10.23 8.86 -22.67
CA ASN A 78 -9.75 8.21 -23.89
C ASN A 78 -9.15 9.19 -24.89
N GLU A 79 -9.79 10.34 -25.11
CA GLU A 79 -9.31 11.35 -26.06
C GLU A 79 -8.01 12.01 -25.61
N VAL A 80 -7.86 12.29 -24.31
CA VAL A 80 -6.59 12.80 -23.76
C VAL A 80 -5.52 11.73 -23.82
N TRP A 81 -5.84 10.51 -23.38
CA TRP A 81 -4.85 9.44 -23.26
C TRP A 81 -4.30 8.98 -24.61
N LYS A 82 -5.10 9.01 -25.69
CA LYS A 82 -4.64 8.80 -27.08
C LYS A 82 -3.50 9.74 -27.49
N VAL A 83 -3.49 10.97 -26.97
CA VAL A 83 -2.45 11.97 -27.26
C VAL A 83 -1.29 11.83 -26.29
N VAL A 84 -1.57 11.70 -24.99
CA VAL A 84 -0.54 11.56 -23.93
C VAL A 84 0.33 10.32 -24.19
N MET A 85 -0.24 9.20 -24.62
CA MET A 85 0.52 7.98 -24.96
C MET A 85 1.54 8.15 -26.08
N LYS A 86 1.42 9.20 -26.92
CA LYS A 86 2.34 9.48 -28.04
C LYS A 86 3.49 10.40 -27.63
N ILE A 87 3.51 10.92 -26.40
CA ILE A 87 4.59 11.76 -25.90
C ILE A 87 5.84 10.90 -25.70
N LYS A 88 6.90 11.18 -26.47
CA LYS A 88 8.16 10.42 -26.42
C LYS A 88 9.07 10.80 -25.26
N GLU A 89 8.95 12.03 -24.76
CA GLU A 89 9.81 12.55 -23.70
C GLU A 89 9.28 12.12 -22.32
N PRO A 90 10.02 11.30 -21.55
CA PRO A 90 9.52 10.72 -20.29
C PRO A 90 9.06 11.77 -19.27
N ALA A 91 9.82 12.85 -19.10
CA ALA A 91 9.49 13.94 -18.17
C ALA A 91 8.13 14.59 -18.49
N LYS A 92 7.84 14.82 -19.79
CA LYS A 92 6.56 15.38 -20.22
C LYS A 92 5.43 14.39 -20.03
N TYR A 93 5.66 13.11 -20.37
CA TYR A 93 4.67 12.04 -20.21
C TYR A 93 4.27 11.86 -18.74
N ILE A 94 5.25 11.66 -17.85
CA ILE A 94 4.98 11.37 -16.45
C ILE A 94 4.32 12.56 -15.75
N SER A 95 4.68 13.80 -16.13
CA SER A 95 4.03 15.00 -15.59
C SER A 95 2.53 15.08 -15.89
N CYS A 96 2.09 14.49 -17.00
CA CYS A 96 0.68 14.35 -17.34
C CYS A 96 0.06 13.17 -16.59
N ALA A 97 0.72 12.01 -16.61
CA ALA A 97 0.23 10.79 -15.95
C ALA A 97 0.01 10.98 -14.44
N GLU A 98 0.92 11.70 -13.77
CA GLU A 98 0.83 12.00 -12.33
C GLU A 98 -0.43 12.77 -11.95
N VAL A 99 -0.89 13.67 -12.82
CA VAL A 99 -2.15 14.42 -12.61
C VAL A 99 -3.35 13.58 -13.03
N TRP A 100 -3.27 12.98 -14.21
CA TRP A 100 -4.41 12.28 -14.82
C TRP A 100 -4.79 10.98 -14.12
N ILE A 101 -3.92 10.38 -13.31
CA ILE A 101 -4.30 9.21 -12.49
C ILE A 101 -5.40 9.54 -11.48
N GLU A 102 -5.52 10.79 -11.03
CA GLU A 102 -6.59 11.21 -10.10
C GLU A 102 -7.97 11.16 -10.74
N TYR A 103 -8.05 11.38 -12.05
CA TYR A 103 -9.30 11.42 -12.78
C TYR A 103 -10.10 10.11 -12.72
N PRO A 104 -9.56 8.93 -13.10
CA PRO A 104 -10.26 7.67 -12.94
C PRO A 104 -10.48 7.30 -11.47
N LEU A 105 -9.56 7.68 -10.56
CA LEU A 105 -9.70 7.42 -9.13
C LEU A 105 -10.92 8.14 -8.54
N LYS A 106 -11.26 9.34 -9.05
CA LYS A 106 -12.42 10.12 -8.59
C LYS A 106 -13.73 9.77 -9.28
N TYR A 107 -13.69 9.46 -10.58
CA TYR A 107 -14.91 9.46 -11.40
C TYR A 107 -15.20 8.18 -12.16
N LEU A 108 -14.26 7.22 -12.24
CA LEU A 108 -14.38 6.00 -13.03
C LEU A 108 -14.19 4.76 -12.14
N SER A 109 -13.68 3.68 -12.73
CA SER A 109 -13.54 2.37 -12.13
C SER A 109 -12.07 2.05 -11.78
N ALA A 110 -11.87 1.07 -10.90
CA ALA A 110 -10.57 0.47 -10.63
C ALA A 110 -9.93 -0.16 -11.89
N GLN A 111 -10.73 -0.58 -12.87
CA GLN A 111 -10.23 -1.10 -14.15
C GLN A 111 -9.47 -0.03 -14.93
N GLU A 112 -9.97 1.21 -14.94
CA GLU A 112 -9.36 2.30 -15.69
C GLU A 112 -8.05 2.76 -15.04
N VAL A 113 -7.99 2.73 -13.70
CA VAL A 113 -6.75 2.91 -12.94
C VAL A 113 -5.73 1.83 -13.31
N ASN A 114 -6.14 0.55 -13.33
CA ASN A 114 -5.27 -0.56 -13.71
C ASN A 114 -4.73 -0.43 -15.15
N ILE A 115 -5.57 0.01 -16.10
CA ILE A 115 -5.14 0.29 -17.49
C ILE A 115 -4.11 1.42 -17.53
N LEU A 116 -4.34 2.50 -16.78
CA LEU A 116 -3.42 3.64 -16.69
C LEU A 116 -2.06 3.24 -16.09
N LEU A 117 -2.04 2.44 -15.02
CA LEU A 117 -0.81 1.87 -14.47
C LEU A 117 -0.06 1.04 -15.51
N GLY A 118 -0.76 0.17 -16.26
CA GLY A 118 -0.17 -0.61 -17.35
C GLY A 118 0.45 0.26 -18.45
N ASN A 119 -0.18 1.38 -18.77
CA ASN A 119 0.32 2.34 -19.74
C ASN A 119 1.58 3.08 -19.25
N ILE A 120 1.61 3.45 -17.96
CA ILE A 120 2.79 4.07 -17.34
C ILE A 120 3.98 3.12 -17.39
N ILE A 121 3.78 1.85 -17.01
CA ILE A 121 4.80 0.81 -17.12
C ILE A 121 5.31 0.74 -18.56
N LYS A 122 4.40 0.60 -19.55
CA LYS A 122 4.76 0.47 -20.95
C LYS A 122 5.60 1.64 -21.49
N ASN A 123 5.31 2.86 -21.07
CA ASN A 123 6.00 4.05 -21.58
C ASN A 123 7.27 4.42 -20.81
N MET A 124 7.35 4.07 -19.52
CA MET A 124 8.50 4.46 -18.68
C MET A 124 9.54 3.36 -18.54
N MET A 125 9.16 2.08 -18.70
CA MET A 125 10.09 0.95 -18.65
C MET A 125 11.16 0.97 -19.75
N PRO A 126 10.84 1.31 -21.03
CA PRO A 126 11.86 1.47 -22.05
C PRO A 126 12.94 2.47 -21.60
N ASP A 127 14.20 2.12 -21.88
CA ASP A 127 15.37 2.93 -21.55
C ASP A 127 15.55 3.24 -20.05
N HIS A 128 14.85 2.52 -19.16
CA HIS A 128 14.88 2.75 -17.70
C HIS A 128 14.59 4.21 -17.30
N SER A 129 13.77 4.91 -18.09
CA SER A 129 13.51 6.34 -17.87
C SER A 129 12.82 6.65 -16.53
N PHE A 130 12.14 5.65 -15.95
CA PHE A 130 11.53 5.74 -14.61
C PHE A 130 12.53 6.09 -13.49
N GLU A 131 13.83 5.78 -13.65
CA GLU A 131 14.83 5.97 -12.60
C GLU A 131 15.06 7.45 -12.21
N ASN A 132 14.73 8.37 -13.12
CA ASN A 132 14.83 9.81 -12.94
C ASN A 132 13.52 10.44 -12.45
N HIS A 133 12.43 9.68 -12.39
CA HIS A 133 11.06 10.16 -12.12
C HIS A 133 10.38 9.42 -10.97
N TYR A 134 11.18 8.96 -9.99
CA TYR A 134 10.63 8.25 -8.83
C TYR A 134 9.70 9.09 -7.98
N THR A 135 9.91 10.41 -7.90
CA THR A 135 9.05 11.32 -7.14
C THR A 135 7.62 11.29 -7.67
N GLU A 136 7.46 11.41 -8.99
CA GLU A 136 6.17 11.37 -9.67
C GLU A 136 5.53 9.98 -9.58
N LEU A 137 6.33 8.92 -9.67
CA LEU A 137 5.83 7.53 -9.53
C LEU A 137 5.36 7.22 -8.11
N LEU A 138 6.07 7.71 -7.07
CA LEU A 138 5.64 7.59 -5.68
C LEU A 138 4.37 8.41 -5.41
N SER A 139 4.25 9.59 -6.02
CA SER A 139 3.02 10.41 -5.99
C SER A 139 1.83 9.65 -6.58
N ILE A 140 2.01 9.01 -7.75
CA ILE A 140 1.00 8.13 -8.37
C ILE A 140 0.64 6.95 -7.45
N LEU A 141 1.64 6.25 -6.90
CA LEU A 141 1.43 5.13 -5.97
C LEU A 141 0.58 5.57 -4.77
N SER A 142 0.96 6.69 -4.15
CA SER A 142 0.26 7.28 -3.00
C SER A 142 -1.20 7.58 -3.34
N LYS A 143 -1.47 8.25 -4.47
CA LYS A 143 -2.84 8.57 -4.90
C LYS A 143 -3.68 7.32 -5.10
N VAL A 144 -3.14 6.30 -5.77
CA VAL A 144 -3.85 5.03 -6.00
C VAL A 144 -4.18 4.34 -4.69
N VAL A 145 -3.18 4.19 -3.82
CA VAL A 145 -3.28 3.45 -2.57
C VAL A 145 -4.17 4.13 -1.54
N PHE A 146 -4.19 5.48 -1.47
CA PHE A 146 -4.95 6.21 -0.46
C PHE A 146 -6.36 6.64 -0.90
N THR A 147 -6.67 6.59 -2.20
CA THR A 147 -7.99 6.99 -2.72
C THR A 147 -8.94 5.81 -2.84
N ILE A 148 -8.44 4.61 -3.14
CA ILE A 148 -9.28 3.40 -3.22
C ILE A 148 -9.56 2.90 -1.80
N GLU A 149 -10.84 2.89 -1.40
CA GLU A 149 -11.25 2.50 -0.04
C GLU A 149 -10.98 1.02 0.27
N ASP A 150 -11.31 0.12 -0.66
CA ASP A 150 -11.02 -1.31 -0.51
C ASP A 150 -9.65 -1.65 -1.10
N PHE A 151 -8.68 -1.80 -0.20
CA PHE A 151 -7.32 -2.18 -0.56
C PHE A 151 -7.25 -3.53 -1.29
N ASN A 152 -8.24 -4.42 -1.10
CA ASN A 152 -8.29 -5.67 -1.86
C ASN A 152 -8.38 -5.44 -3.35
N MET A 153 -9.08 -4.39 -3.80
CA MET A 153 -9.17 -4.06 -5.23
C MET A 153 -7.79 -3.71 -5.78
N VAL A 154 -7.01 -2.91 -5.03
CA VAL A 154 -5.67 -2.47 -5.42
C VAL A 154 -4.73 -3.65 -5.64
N ILE A 155 -4.62 -4.55 -4.66
CA ILE A 155 -3.69 -5.69 -4.74
C ILE A 155 -4.10 -6.76 -5.76
N THR A 156 -5.37 -6.77 -6.19
CA THR A 156 -5.83 -7.67 -7.26
C THR A 156 -5.66 -7.10 -8.66
N MET A 157 -5.24 -5.83 -8.80
CA MET A 157 -4.97 -5.24 -10.11
C MET A 157 -3.76 -5.91 -10.76
N ASN A 158 -3.95 -6.40 -11.99
CA ASN A 158 -2.89 -7.08 -12.75
C ASN A 158 -1.61 -6.23 -12.92
N ASN A 159 -1.74 -4.91 -13.00
CA ASN A 159 -0.61 -4.00 -13.20
C ASN A 159 -0.10 -3.34 -11.90
N PHE A 160 -0.69 -3.62 -10.74
CA PHE A 160 -0.24 -2.97 -9.48
C PHE A 160 1.13 -3.45 -9.02
N PHE A 161 1.35 -4.77 -8.91
CA PHE A 161 2.67 -5.30 -8.56
C PHE A 161 3.72 -5.02 -9.66
N PRO A 162 3.43 -5.20 -10.96
CA PRO A 162 4.34 -4.76 -12.01
C PRO A 162 4.72 -3.27 -11.95
N PHE A 163 3.81 -2.41 -11.53
CA PHE A 163 4.11 -0.99 -11.29
C PHE A 163 5.01 -0.81 -10.06
N LEU A 164 4.76 -1.55 -8.98
CA LEU A 164 5.61 -1.54 -7.78
C LEU A 164 7.03 -2.06 -8.09
N ASP A 165 7.17 -3.02 -8.99
CA ASP A 165 8.47 -3.58 -9.41
C ASP A 165 9.33 -2.58 -10.21
N MET A 166 8.75 -1.47 -10.68
CA MET A 166 9.50 -0.37 -11.29
C MET A 166 10.38 0.36 -10.28
N PHE A 167 10.06 0.34 -8.99
CA PHE A 167 10.90 0.92 -7.96
C PHE A 167 12.12 0.02 -7.77
N GLN A 168 13.28 0.37 -8.36
CA GLN A 168 14.46 -0.50 -8.34
C GLN A 168 15.49 -0.12 -7.27
N LYS A 169 15.66 1.18 -7.01
CA LYS A 169 16.57 1.70 -5.96
C LYS A 169 16.07 1.31 -4.57
N GLU A 170 16.95 0.83 -3.71
CA GLU A 170 16.60 0.27 -2.40
C GLU A 170 15.85 1.26 -1.50
N SER A 171 16.35 2.50 -1.38
CA SER A 171 15.66 3.55 -0.61
C SER A 171 14.25 3.83 -1.11
N ILE A 172 14.08 3.87 -2.44
CA ILE A 172 12.79 4.12 -3.09
C ILE A 172 11.85 2.92 -2.93
N LYS A 173 12.36 1.68 -3.01
CA LYS A 173 11.58 0.46 -2.72
C LYS A 173 11.00 0.49 -1.31
N VAL A 174 11.81 0.90 -0.34
CA VAL A 174 11.39 1.00 1.06
C VAL A 174 10.33 2.07 1.22
N GLU A 175 10.49 3.23 0.59
CA GLU A 175 9.50 4.30 0.60
C GLU A 175 8.18 3.87 -0.05
N ALA A 176 8.22 3.24 -1.22
CA ALA A 176 7.06 2.66 -1.88
C ALA A 176 6.37 1.61 -0.98
N SER A 177 7.15 0.75 -0.34
CA SER A 177 6.64 -0.27 0.60
C SER A 177 5.94 0.36 1.81
N LYS A 178 6.51 1.43 2.37
CA LYS A 178 5.89 2.22 3.45
C LYS A 178 4.56 2.84 2.98
N ILE A 179 4.48 3.38 1.76
CA ILE A 179 3.23 3.92 1.19
C ILE A 179 2.16 2.83 1.10
N VAL A 180 2.49 1.68 0.50
CA VAL A 180 1.56 0.56 0.34
C VAL A 180 1.03 0.07 1.68
N MET A 181 1.92 -0.14 2.66
CA MET A 181 1.53 -0.62 3.98
C MET A 181 0.69 0.39 4.77
N ASN A 182 0.99 1.69 4.66
CA ASN A 182 0.14 2.71 5.28
C ASN A 182 -1.27 2.73 4.67
N GLY A 183 -1.40 2.58 3.35
CA GLY A 183 -2.70 2.46 2.70
C GLY A 183 -3.48 1.24 3.14
N PHE A 184 -2.82 0.07 3.19
CA PHE A 184 -3.41 -1.17 3.69
C PHE A 184 -3.94 -1.03 5.12
N ILE A 185 -3.17 -0.42 6.01
CA ILE A 185 -3.60 -0.22 7.40
C ILE A 185 -4.79 0.74 7.46
N LYS A 186 -4.78 1.81 6.65
CA LYS A 186 -5.87 2.79 6.59
C LYS A 186 -7.19 2.17 6.09
N SER A 187 -7.14 1.20 5.17
CA SER A 187 -8.35 0.55 4.65
C SER A 187 -9.04 -0.37 5.66
N ASN A 188 -8.40 -0.69 6.79
CA ASN A 188 -8.90 -1.65 7.80
C ASN A 188 -9.34 -3.00 7.18
N SER A 189 -8.69 -3.41 6.09
CA SER A 189 -9.04 -4.62 5.37
C SER A 189 -8.55 -5.86 6.14
N VAL A 190 -9.45 -6.83 6.34
CA VAL A 190 -9.08 -8.13 6.90
C VAL A 190 -8.40 -8.97 5.82
N LEU A 191 -7.32 -9.66 6.19
CA LEU A 191 -6.50 -10.42 5.25
C LEU A 191 -6.56 -11.93 5.55
N SER A 192 -7.26 -12.68 4.70
CA SER A 192 -7.44 -14.14 4.85
C SER A 192 -6.94 -14.94 3.65
N ASP A 193 -6.75 -14.30 2.49
CA ASP A 193 -6.27 -14.97 1.29
C ASP A 193 -4.74 -15.22 1.35
N PRO A 194 -4.27 -16.47 1.24
CA PRO A 194 -2.85 -16.80 1.37
C PRO A 194 -1.96 -16.10 0.33
N ALA A 195 -2.43 -15.89 -0.89
CA ALA A 195 -1.62 -15.25 -1.93
C ALA A 195 -1.40 -13.77 -1.58
N LYS A 196 -2.46 -13.07 -1.15
CA LYS A 196 -2.38 -11.68 -0.69
C LYS A 196 -1.51 -11.54 0.56
N ILE A 197 -1.62 -12.47 1.51
CA ILE A 197 -0.77 -12.52 2.72
C ILE A 197 0.71 -12.62 2.31
N ASN A 198 1.04 -13.52 1.39
CA ASN A 198 2.41 -13.69 0.91
C ASN A 198 2.96 -12.46 0.19
N SER A 199 2.13 -11.80 -0.63
CA SER A 199 2.53 -10.56 -1.30
C SER A 199 2.84 -9.44 -0.30
N LEU A 200 2.00 -9.23 0.72
CA LEU A 200 2.25 -8.21 1.75
C LEU A 200 3.39 -8.60 2.70
N MET A 201 3.58 -9.89 2.95
CA MET A 201 4.76 -10.40 3.66
C MET A 201 6.06 -10.03 2.93
N LEU A 202 6.10 -10.13 1.59
CA LEU A 202 7.26 -9.71 0.81
C LEU A 202 7.53 -8.21 0.96
N ILE A 203 6.49 -7.37 0.90
CA ILE A 203 6.61 -5.91 1.12
C ILE A 203 7.13 -5.62 2.54
N CYS A 204 6.63 -6.33 3.56
CA CYS A 204 7.11 -6.21 4.93
C CYS A 204 8.59 -6.62 5.06
N LYS A 205 9.00 -7.70 4.38
CA LYS A 205 10.41 -8.15 4.32
C LYS A 205 11.30 -7.09 3.67
N THR A 206 10.86 -6.44 2.59
CA THR A 206 11.59 -5.34 1.96
C THR A 206 11.84 -4.19 2.93
N MET A 207 10.83 -3.78 3.71
CA MET A 207 11.02 -2.74 4.72
C MET A 207 11.93 -3.21 5.86
N HIS A 208 11.72 -4.41 6.40
CA HIS A 208 12.52 -4.94 7.50
C HIS A 208 14.00 -5.04 7.12
N ASN A 209 14.31 -5.55 5.92
CA ASN A 209 15.70 -5.74 5.47
C ASN A 209 16.46 -4.42 5.28
N SER A 210 15.76 -3.29 5.15
CA SER A 210 16.38 -1.97 5.11
C SER A 210 16.80 -1.42 6.48
N VAL A 211 16.33 -2.07 7.56
CA VAL A 211 16.66 -1.69 8.94
C VAL A 211 17.97 -2.36 9.35
N SER A 212 18.92 -1.56 9.80
CA SER A 212 20.19 -2.00 10.36
C SER A 212 20.40 -1.43 11.77
N GLU A 213 21.47 -1.86 12.45
CA GLU A 213 21.83 -1.29 13.76
C GLU A 213 22.03 0.22 13.71
N LEU A 214 22.56 0.73 12.59
CA LEU A 214 22.83 2.15 12.33
C LEU A 214 21.59 2.95 11.92
N SER A 215 20.46 2.30 11.67
CA SER A 215 19.21 2.99 11.34
C SER A 215 18.71 3.80 12.54
N LEU A 216 18.11 4.96 12.25
CA LEU A 216 17.49 5.80 13.26
C LEU A 216 16.39 5.05 14.01
N ASP A 217 16.27 5.30 15.31
CA ASP A 217 15.25 4.64 16.14
C ASP A 217 13.83 4.94 15.68
N ASP A 218 13.61 6.13 15.10
CA ASP A 218 12.32 6.48 14.49
C ASP A 218 11.98 5.60 13.28
N ASP A 219 12.95 5.28 12.41
CA ASP A 219 12.73 4.38 11.28
C ASP A 219 12.43 2.95 11.74
N LYS A 220 13.19 2.46 12.72
CA LYS A 220 12.94 1.16 13.38
C LYS A 220 11.51 1.11 13.93
N ARG A 221 11.09 2.17 14.62
CA ARG A 221 9.74 2.28 15.21
C ARG A 221 8.66 2.30 14.14
N ILE A 222 8.81 3.12 13.10
CA ILE A 222 7.83 3.24 12.01
C ILE A 222 7.63 1.88 11.32
N ILE A 223 8.72 1.25 10.89
CA ILE A 223 8.65 -0.05 10.19
C ILE A 223 8.08 -1.13 11.11
N GLY A 224 8.47 -1.12 12.40
CA GLY A 224 8.00 -2.10 13.37
C GLY A 224 6.50 -1.99 13.60
N ASN A 225 5.97 -0.77 13.67
CA ASN A 225 4.54 -0.54 13.80
C ASN A 225 3.76 -0.98 12.55
N LEU A 226 4.30 -0.73 11.36
CA LEU A 226 3.67 -1.17 10.10
C LEU A 226 3.59 -2.70 10.02
N ILE A 227 4.70 -3.39 10.29
CA ILE A 227 4.75 -4.86 10.27
C ILE A 227 3.87 -5.46 11.38
N SER A 228 3.87 -4.86 12.56
CA SER A 228 3.00 -5.30 13.66
C SER A 228 1.52 -5.17 13.29
N SER A 229 1.13 -4.08 12.65
CA SER A 229 -0.24 -3.87 12.18
C SER A 229 -0.63 -4.93 11.14
N PHE A 230 0.27 -5.24 10.20
CA PHE A 230 0.08 -6.34 9.25
C PHE A 230 -0.15 -7.68 9.97
N VAL A 231 0.72 -8.07 10.89
CA VAL A 231 0.60 -9.33 11.66
C VAL A 231 -0.74 -9.42 12.38
N LEU A 232 -1.25 -8.30 12.91
CA LEU A 232 -2.53 -8.24 13.62
C LEU A 232 -3.76 -8.36 12.69
N THR A 233 -3.63 -7.99 11.42
CA THR A 233 -4.73 -8.06 10.42
C THR A 233 -4.88 -9.44 9.76
N VAL A 234 -3.85 -10.27 9.80
CA VAL A 234 -3.87 -11.61 9.18
C VAL A 234 -4.71 -12.58 10.01
N THR A 235 -5.69 -13.20 9.36
CA THR A 235 -6.57 -14.19 9.98
C THR A 235 -6.84 -15.38 9.07
N TYR A 236 -6.62 -16.58 9.60
CA TYR A 236 -7.08 -17.86 9.02
C TYR A 236 -8.36 -18.36 9.71
N GLU A 237 -9.09 -17.46 10.37
CA GLU A 237 -10.35 -17.71 11.06
C GLU A 237 -10.27 -18.84 12.11
N ARG A 238 -10.73 -20.06 11.75
CA ARG A 238 -10.74 -21.24 12.63
C ARG A 238 -9.59 -22.21 12.36
N ASP A 239 -8.76 -21.94 11.37
CA ASP A 239 -7.59 -22.76 11.07
C ASP A 239 -6.40 -22.32 11.94
N PHE A 240 -6.44 -22.71 13.21
CA PHE A 240 -5.44 -22.34 14.20
C PHE A 240 -4.04 -22.89 13.88
N GLU A 241 -3.95 -24.03 13.19
CA GLU A 241 -2.66 -24.61 12.77
C GLU A 241 -2.00 -23.70 11.72
N LYS A 242 -2.72 -23.29 10.66
CA LYS A 242 -2.19 -22.34 9.69
C LYS A 242 -1.89 -20.96 10.29
N GLN A 243 -2.71 -20.50 11.22
CA GLN A 243 -2.43 -19.25 11.93
C GLN A 243 -1.11 -19.31 12.69
N LEU A 244 -0.82 -20.42 13.37
CA LEU A 244 0.46 -20.63 14.05
C LEU A 244 1.62 -20.75 13.07
N GLU A 245 1.45 -21.44 11.95
CA GLU A 245 2.46 -21.54 10.87
C GLU A 245 2.83 -20.15 10.31
N PHE A 246 1.84 -19.28 10.08
CA PHE A 246 2.08 -17.89 9.70
C PHE A 246 2.93 -17.14 10.74
N TYR A 247 2.64 -17.30 12.04
CA TYR A 247 3.44 -16.67 13.10
C TYR A 247 4.86 -17.24 13.19
N VAL A 248 5.06 -18.52 12.84
CA VAL A 248 6.39 -19.13 12.71
C VAL A 248 7.19 -18.49 11.57
N ASP A 249 6.59 -18.33 10.39
CA ASP A 249 7.25 -17.67 9.26
C ASP A 249 7.53 -16.18 9.56
N ALA A 250 6.57 -15.47 10.17
CA ALA A 250 6.74 -14.08 10.56
C ALA A 250 7.90 -13.89 11.57
N ARG A 251 8.02 -14.77 12.57
CA ARG A 251 9.16 -14.74 13.52
C ARG A 251 10.50 -14.95 12.82
N ALA A 252 10.57 -15.91 11.90
CA ALA A 252 11.79 -16.17 11.15
C ALA A 252 12.17 -14.98 10.26
N SER A 253 11.17 -14.29 9.73
CA SER A 253 11.34 -13.15 8.82
C SER A 253 11.72 -11.84 9.53
N PHE A 254 11.29 -11.65 10.78
CA PHE A 254 11.41 -10.39 11.53
C PHE A 254 12.15 -10.55 12.86
N SER A 255 13.17 -11.42 12.88
CA SER A 255 13.86 -11.88 14.11
C SER A 255 14.56 -10.77 14.90
N ASN A 256 14.90 -9.64 14.28
CA ASN A 256 15.72 -8.59 14.90
C ASN A 256 14.89 -7.37 15.31
N MET A 257 13.57 -7.56 15.47
CA MET A 257 12.63 -6.47 15.66
C MET A 257 11.71 -6.71 16.87
N ASP A 258 12.16 -6.27 18.04
CA ASP A 258 11.47 -6.49 19.33
C ASP A 258 9.98 -6.13 19.27
N THR A 259 9.62 -4.99 18.67
CA THR A 259 8.21 -4.57 18.53
C THR A 259 7.35 -5.65 17.87
N VAL A 260 7.85 -6.28 16.80
CA VAL A 260 7.13 -7.31 16.05
C VAL A 260 7.13 -8.63 16.83
N LEU A 261 8.26 -9.00 17.44
CA LEU A 261 8.36 -10.22 18.26
C LEU A 261 7.40 -10.19 19.46
N ILE A 262 7.28 -9.05 20.14
CA ILE A 262 6.33 -8.85 21.26
C ILE A 262 4.89 -9.08 20.77
N VAL A 263 4.52 -8.49 19.62
CA VAL A 263 3.19 -8.66 19.02
C VAL A 263 2.93 -10.11 18.64
N LEU A 264 3.90 -10.79 18.04
CA LEU A 264 3.79 -12.21 17.71
C LEU A 264 3.57 -13.10 18.94
N ILE A 265 4.32 -12.87 20.02
CA ILE A 265 4.13 -13.59 21.29
C ILE A 265 2.72 -13.36 21.83
N GLN A 266 2.23 -12.13 21.81
CA GLN A 266 0.86 -11.80 22.24
C GLN A 266 -0.19 -12.48 21.35
N CYS A 267 0.00 -12.49 20.03
CA CYS A 267 -0.87 -13.16 19.07
C CYS A 267 -0.94 -14.67 19.29
N VAL A 268 0.20 -15.34 19.45
CA VAL A 268 0.25 -16.79 19.74
C VAL A 268 -0.38 -17.09 21.11
N ASN A 269 -0.17 -16.22 22.09
CA ASN A 269 -0.80 -16.37 23.39
C ASN A 269 -2.33 -16.23 23.30
N ARG A 270 -2.83 -15.26 22.54
CA ARG A 270 -4.26 -15.10 22.24
C ARG A 270 -4.81 -16.33 21.53
N LEU A 271 -4.08 -16.91 20.57
CA LEU A 271 -4.46 -18.12 19.85
C LEU A 271 -4.63 -19.32 20.80
N ALA A 272 -3.74 -19.46 21.79
CA ALA A 272 -3.86 -20.46 22.84
C ALA A 272 -5.12 -20.26 23.70
N VAL A 273 -5.41 -19.03 24.13
CA VAL A 273 -6.63 -18.69 24.88
C VAL A 273 -7.89 -18.96 24.05
N GLN A 274 -7.91 -18.57 22.77
CA GLN A 274 -9.03 -18.83 21.87
C GLN A 274 -9.27 -20.33 21.68
N THR A 275 -8.21 -21.11 21.54
CA THR A 275 -8.29 -22.58 21.47
C THR A 275 -8.93 -23.14 22.73
N GLN A 276 -8.52 -22.66 23.92
CA GLN A 276 -9.12 -23.05 25.20
C GLN A 276 -10.62 -22.77 25.25
N GLN A 277 -11.04 -21.59 24.78
CA GLN A 277 -12.44 -21.18 24.76
C GLN A 277 -13.28 -22.08 23.84
N VAL A 278 -12.75 -22.44 22.66
CA VAL A 278 -13.41 -23.34 21.72
C VAL A 278 -13.61 -24.74 22.32
N VAL A 279 -12.60 -25.27 23.02
CA VAL A 279 -12.70 -26.59 23.67
C VAL A 279 -13.32 -26.55 25.07
N LYS A 280 -13.71 -25.37 25.56
CA LYS A 280 -14.24 -25.15 26.92
C LYS A 280 -13.36 -25.76 28.02
N GLY A 281 -12.04 -25.69 27.83
CA GLY A 281 -11.04 -26.28 28.73
C GLY A 281 -10.83 -27.79 28.60
N ASN A 282 -11.64 -28.51 27.83
CA ASN A 282 -11.52 -29.96 27.66
C ASN A 282 -10.64 -30.30 26.45
N HIS A 283 -9.33 -30.31 26.67
CA HIS A 283 -8.37 -30.57 25.60
C HIS A 283 -8.33 -32.04 25.18
N THR A 284 -8.45 -32.30 23.88
CA THR A 284 -8.03 -33.56 23.24
C THR A 284 -6.51 -33.64 23.16
N GLN A 285 -5.95 -34.83 22.91
CA GLN A 285 -4.50 -35.00 22.70
C GLN A 285 -3.96 -34.05 21.62
N LYS A 286 -4.70 -33.85 20.52
CA LYS A 286 -4.34 -32.91 19.44
C LYS A 286 -4.29 -31.47 19.93
N THR A 287 -5.36 -31.01 20.59
CA THR A 287 -5.42 -29.61 21.08
C THR A 287 -4.42 -29.35 22.20
N ALA A 288 -4.14 -30.33 23.06
CA ALA A 288 -3.08 -30.22 24.06
C ALA A 288 -1.68 -30.13 23.42
N ALA A 289 -1.44 -30.88 22.33
CA ALA A 289 -0.19 -30.76 21.56
C ALA A 289 -0.06 -29.39 20.90
N PHE A 290 -1.15 -28.85 20.35
CA PHE A 290 -1.20 -27.51 19.78
C PHE A 290 -0.90 -26.42 20.82
N ILE A 291 -1.50 -26.49 22.01
CA ILE A 291 -1.17 -25.55 23.10
C ILE A 291 0.32 -25.66 23.48
N ARG A 292 0.88 -26.87 23.57
CA ARG A 292 2.33 -27.04 23.82
C ARG A 292 3.18 -26.40 22.73
N ALA A 293 2.78 -26.49 21.46
CA ALA A 293 3.46 -25.81 20.36
C ALA A 293 3.40 -24.29 20.50
N CYS A 294 2.24 -23.73 20.87
CA CYS A 294 2.10 -22.29 21.15
C CYS A 294 3.01 -21.83 22.29
N MET A 295 3.06 -22.60 23.39
CA MET A 295 3.93 -22.28 24.52
C MET A 295 5.41 -22.38 24.12
N ALA A 296 5.80 -23.46 23.42
CA ALA A 296 7.16 -23.63 22.93
C ALA A 296 7.60 -22.47 22.03
N TYR A 297 6.73 -22.02 21.12
CA TYR A 297 6.96 -20.83 20.30
C TYR A 297 7.27 -19.60 21.17
N CYS A 298 6.45 -19.30 22.16
CA CYS A 298 6.68 -18.16 23.05
C CYS A 298 8.00 -18.30 23.82
N PHE A 299 8.29 -19.49 24.35
CA PHE A 299 9.50 -19.76 25.12
C PHE A 299 10.80 -19.59 24.32
N ILE A 300 10.81 -19.92 23.02
CA ILE A 300 11.98 -19.72 22.17
C ILE A 300 12.07 -18.30 21.59
N THR A 301 11.01 -17.49 21.71
CA THR A 301 10.97 -16.13 21.16
C THR A 301 11.29 -15.08 22.21
N ILE A 302 10.79 -15.24 23.45
CA ILE A 302 11.04 -14.28 24.54
C ILE A 302 12.55 -14.03 24.79
N PRO A 303 13.44 -15.06 24.82
CA PRO A 303 14.87 -14.82 25.04
C PRO A 303 15.53 -13.92 24.00
N SER A 304 14.97 -13.84 22.79
CA SER A 304 15.49 -13.04 21.68
C SER A 304 15.24 -11.54 21.85
N LEU A 305 14.39 -11.12 22.78
CA LEU A 305 14.11 -9.71 23.06
C LEU A 305 15.27 -9.06 23.83
N MET A 306 15.57 -7.82 23.49
CA MET A 306 16.60 -7.02 24.17
C MET A 306 16.08 -6.46 25.50
N ASP A 307 14.81 -6.03 25.56
CA ASP A 307 14.23 -5.45 26.77
C ASP A 307 13.93 -6.51 27.85
N ILE A 308 14.69 -6.43 28.95
CA ILE A 308 14.57 -7.30 30.12
C ILE A 308 13.18 -7.22 30.77
N PHE A 309 12.60 -6.02 30.86
CA PHE A 309 11.29 -5.85 31.48
C PHE A 309 10.17 -6.40 30.59
N ALA A 310 10.29 -6.24 29.27
CA ALA A 310 9.39 -6.89 28.33
C ALA A 310 9.45 -8.42 28.46
N ARG A 311 10.65 -9.00 28.55
CA ARG A 311 10.83 -10.45 28.75
C ARG A 311 10.12 -10.96 30.00
N LEU A 312 10.34 -10.32 31.16
CA LEU A 312 9.72 -10.72 32.41
C LEU A 312 8.19 -10.67 32.33
N LYS A 313 7.64 -9.58 31.79
CA LYS A 313 6.19 -9.42 31.61
C LYS A 313 5.61 -10.50 30.69
N LEU A 314 6.30 -10.82 29.60
CA LEU A 314 5.85 -11.82 28.64
C LEU A 314 5.97 -13.25 29.19
N TYR A 315 7.02 -13.58 29.96
CA TYR A 315 7.10 -14.86 30.65
C TYR A 315 5.95 -15.05 31.64
N LEU A 316 5.63 -14.03 32.43
CA LEU A 316 4.49 -14.07 33.35
C LEU A 316 3.18 -14.32 32.60
N LEU A 317 2.95 -13.54 31.53
CA LEU A 317 1.75 -13.62 30.72
C LEU A 317 1.59 -15.01 30.05
N VAL A 318 2.67 -15.58 29.50
CA VAL A 318 2.67 -16.92 28.89
C VAL A 318 2.48 -18.01 29.95
N GLY A 319 3.10 -17.86 31.12
CA GLY A 319 2.92 -18.75 32.25
C GLY A 319 1.47 -18.82 32.74
N GLN A 320 0.79 -17.66 32.82
CA GLN A 320 -0.63 -17.58 33.19
C GLN A 320 -1.53 -18.31 32.18
N THR A 321 -1.27 -18.17 30.88
CA THR A 321 -2.04 -18.89 29.85
C THR A 321 -1.77 -20.38 29.87
N ALA A 322 -0.51 -20.80 30.07
CA ALA A 322 -0.15 -22.21 30.19
C ALA A 322 -0.87 -22.88 31.38
N LEU A 323 -0.93 -22.19 32.52
CA LEU A 323 -1.67 -22.63 33.70
C LEU A 323 -3.17 -22.75 33.41
N SER A 324 -3.75 -21.74 32.78
CA SER A 324 -5.18 -21.71 32.43
C SER A 324 -5.56 -22.87 31.51
N ASN A 325 -4.71 -23.22 30.54
CA ASN A 325 -4.94 -24.32 29.61
C ASN A 325 -4.68 -25.72 30.18
N GLN A 326 -4.39 -25.83 31.49
CA GLN A 326 -3.96 -27.09 32.12
C GLN A 326 -2.80 -27.75 31.38
N ALA A 327 -2.01 -26.95 30.65
CA ALA A 327 -0.89 -27.42 29.86
C ALA A 327 0.27 -27.86 30.76
N VAL A 328 0.13 -27.67 32.08
CA VAL A 328 1.06 -28.01 33.18
C VAL A 328 0.95 -29.48 33.60
N GLY A 329 1.02 -30.42 32.66
CA GLY A 329 1.25 -31.84 32.98
C GLY A 329 2.67 -32.05 33.57
N GLN A 330 2.95 -33.21 34.18
CA GLN A 330 4.16 -33.48 34.99
C GLN A 330 5.53 -33.21 34.32
N GLY A 331 5.61 -33.07 32.99
CA GLY A 331 6.81 -32.59 32.28
C GLY A 331 7.08 -31.08 32.41
N ASN A 332 6.10 -30.29 32.87
CA ASN A 332 6.18 -28.82 33.01
C ASN A 332 6.69 -28.34 34.35
N SER A 333 6.95 -29.24 35.30
CA SER A 333 7.74 -28.87 36.46
C SER A 333 9.04 -28.23 35.99
N LYS A 334 9.72 -28.77 34.96
CA LYS A 334 10.94 -28.15 34.41
C LYS A 334 10.73 -26.80 33.69
N TYR A 335 9.60 -26.61 32.98
CA TYR A 335 9.31 -25.37 32.22
C TYR A 335 8.87 -24.21 33.12
N ILE A 336 8.06 -24.48 34.15
CA ILE A 336 7.74 -23.49 35.18
C ILE A 336 8.97 -23.26 36.07
N THR A 337 9.74 -24.32 36.39
CA THR A 337 11.02 -24.17 37.10
C THR A 337 12.00 -23.31 36.30
N SER A 338 12.05 -23.38 34.96
CA SER A 338 12.91 -22.46 34.19
C SER A 338 12.40 -21.01 34.16
N ILE A 339 11.09 -20.76 34.30
CA ILE A 339 10.57 -19.40 34.52
C ILE A 339 11.07 -18.85 35.87
N PHE A 340 11.21 -19.70 36.89
CA PHE A 340 11.71 -19.28 38.21
C PHE A 340 13.23 -19.32 38.38
N PHE A 341 13.97 -20.09 37.57
CA PHE A 341 15.43 -20.23 37.67
C PHE A 341 16.24 -19.41 36.64
N ASN A 342 15.60 -18.80 35.64
CA ASN A 342 16.24 -17.86 34.69
C ASN A 342 15.79 -16.40 34.87
N ILE A 343 15.08 -16.10 35.97
CA ILE A 343 15.06 -14.75 36.58
C ILE A 343 16.29 -14.69 37.48
#